data_AF-A0AAN9ADG3-F1
#
_entry.id   AF-A0AAN9ADG3-F1
#
_cell.length_a   1.000
_cell.length_b   1.000
_cell.length_c   1.000
_cell.angle_alpha   90.00
_cell.angle_beta   90.00
_cell.angle_gamma   90.00
#
_symmetry.space_group_name_H-M   'P 1'
#
loop_
_entity.id
_entity.type
_entity.pdbx_description
1 polymer ?
#
loop_
_entity_poly.entity_id
_entity_poly.type
_entity_poly.pdbx_seq_one_letter_code
_entity_poly.pdbx_strand_id
1 'polypeptide(L)' 'SSTDRRGSVVELFIDDNFLVLWIDGTSTRLNPYYGTWSLSDMKLCLLLLHLDFAWSVISGEHPGSDHPPNVIREVSHL' A
#
# COMPACT_ATOMS: atom_id res chain seq x y z
N SER A 1 9.64 13.55 11.02
CA SER A 1 8.17 13.43 11.06
C SER A 1 7.62 14.09 9.81
N SER A 2 6.75 13.40 9.07
CA SER A 2 6.08 13.95 7.89
C SER A 2 5.00 14.95 8.35
N THR A 3 4.99 16.16 7.80
CA THR A 3 4.13 17.28 8.24
C THR A 3 2.81 17.38 7.47
N ASP A 4 2.39 16.34 6.74
CA ASP A 4 1.15 16.37 5.97
C ASP A 4 -0.06 16.03 6.86
N ARG A 5 -0.95 17.01 7.06
CA ARG A 5 -2.22 16.84 7.81
C ARG A 5 -3.05 15.66 7.30
N ARG A 6 -2.91 15.29 6.02
CA ARG A 6 -3.59 14.11 5.44
C ARG A 6 -3.13 12.81 6.08
N GLY A 7 -1.83 12.69 6.39
CA GLY A 7 -1.27 11.52 7.06
C GLY A 7 -1.90 11.33 8.44
N SER A 8 -1.93 12.39 9.26
CA SER A 8 -2.51 12.32 10.60
C SER A 8 -4.01 12.00 10.60
N VAL A 9 -4.78 12.49 9.63
CA VAL A 9 -6.21 12.13 9.50
C VAL A 9 -6.38 10.65 9.16
N VAL A 10 -5.52 10.12 8.29
CA VAL A 10 -5.55 8.70 7.91
C VAL A 10 -5.10 7.81 9.07
N GLU A 11 -4.06 8.20 9.81
CA GLU A 11 -3.59 7.49 11.01
C GLU A 11 -4.71 7.36 12.04
N LEU A 12 -5.39 8.47 12.37
CA LEU A 12 -6.55 8.44 13.28
C LEU A 12 -7.68 7.53 12.77
N PHE A 13 -7.98 7.58 11.47
CA PHE A 13 -8.99 6.71 10.88
C PHE A 13 -8.64 5.22 11.01
N ILE A 14 -7.36 4.86 10.83
CA ILE A 14 -6.89 3.48 10.98
C ILE A 14 -7.06 3.01 12.42
N ASP A 15 -6.61 3.83 13.38
CA ASP A 15 -6.68 3.51 14.81
C ASP A 15 -8.12 3.39 15.31
N ASP A 16 -9.00 4.34 14.95
CA ASP A 16 -10.40 4.38 15.38
C ASP A 16 -11.24 3.21 14.85
N ASN A 17 -10.79 2.59 13.75
CA ASN A 17 -11.52 1.51 13.06
C ASN A 17 -10.84 0.13 13.20
N PHE A 18 -9.80 0.01 14.03
CA PHE A 18 -9.04 -1.24 14.23
C PHE A 18 -8.56 -1.87 12.90
N LEU A 19 -8.14 -1.01 11.97
CA LEU A 19 -7.58 -1.42 10.69
C LEU A 19 -6.06 -1.59 10.84
N VAL A 20 -5.46 -2.36 9.94
CA VAL A 20 -4.00 -2.49 9.83
C VAL A 20 -3.53 -2.07 8.45
N LEU A 21 -2.34 -1.47 8.41
CA LEU A 21 -1.66 -1.11 7.18
C LEU A 21 -0.97 -2.35 6.60
N TRP A 22 -1.25 -2.67 5.34
CA TRP A 22 -0.73 -3.89 4.70
C TRP A 22 0.53 -3.67 3.87
N ILE A 23 0.90 -2.42 3.61
CA ILE A 23 2.04 -2.07 2.76
C ILE A 23 3.35 -2.12 3.58
N ASP A 24 4.43 -2.62 2.96
CA ASP A 24 5.73 -2.87 3.61
C ASP A 24 6.80 -1.80 3.30
N GLY A 25 6.41 -0.70 2.66
CA GLY A 25 7.36 0.31 2.16
C GLY A 25 7.75 0.13 0.68
N THR A 26 7.24 -0.90 0.00
CA THR A 26 7.39 -1.02 -1.46
C THR A 26 6.71 0.13 -2.18
N SER A 27 7.45 0.82 -3.06
CA SER A 27 6.93 1.96 -3.82
C SER A 27 5.83 1.56 -4.80
N THR A 28 4.79 2.39 -4.90
CA THR A 28 3.57 2.07 -5.65
C THR A 28 3.29 3.05 -6.79
N ARG A 29 4.12 4.08 -6.96
CA ARG A 29 3.97 5.07 -8.01
C ARG A 29 5.31 5.60 -8.49
N LEU A 30 5.53 5.62 -9.80
CA LEU A 30 6.67 6.25 -10.45
C LEU A 30 6.24 7.60 -11.02
N ASN A 31 6.73 8.71 -10.47
CA ASN A 31 6.46 10.01 -11.08
C ASN A 31 7.10 10.07 -12.48
N PRO A 32 6.32 10.22 -13.57
CA PRO A 32 6.85 10.14 -14.93
C PRO A 32 7.70 11.36 -15.31
N TYR A 33 7.57 12.48 -14.60
CA TYR A 33 8.31 13.71 -14.88
C TYR A 33 9.67 13.74 -14.20
N TYR A 34 9.76 13.23 -12.96
CA TYR A 34 10.99 13.27 -12.16
C TYR A 34 11.70 11.92 -12.06
N GLY A 35 11.08 10.83 -12.52
CA GLY A 35 11.63 9.48 -12.39
C GLY A 35 11.71 8.98 -10.95
N THR A 36 10.99 9.62 -10.01
CA THR A 36 11.05 9.31 -8.58
C THR A 36 9.93 8.39 -8.16
N TRP A 37 10.28 7.34 -7.41
CA TRP A 37 9.32 6.43 -6.80
C TRP A 37 8.74 6.98 -5.50
N SER A 38 7.46 6.71 -5.27
CA SER A 38 6.74 7.11 -4.05
C SER A 38 5.76 6.04 -3.59
N LEU A 39 5.43 6.06 -2.30
CA LEU A 39 4.35 5.30 -1.69
C LEU A 39 3.10 6.17 -1.67
N SER A 40 2.23 6.00 -2.66
CA SER A 40 0.97 6.77 -2.74
C SER A 40 -0.26 5.89 -2.59
N ASP A 41 -0.15 4.60 -2.88
CA ASP A 41 -1.23 3.65 -2.72
C ASP A 41 -1.18 3.01 -1.35
N MET A 42 -2.29 3.06 -0.65
CA MET A 42 -2.46 2.48 0.68
C MET A 42 -3.38 1.26 0.61
N LYS A 43 -3.07 0.23 1.41
CA LYS A 43 -3.93 -0.94 1.60
C LYS A 43 -4.20 -1.10 3.08
N LEU A 44 -5.48 -1.14 3.42
CA LEU A 44 -5.99 -1.33 4.77
C LEU A 44 -6.81 -2.60 4.81
N CYS A 45 -6.69 -3.36 5.89
CA CYS A 45 -7.52 -4.53 6.13
C CYS A 45 -7.81 -4.69 7.62
N LEU A 46 -8.72 -5.61 7.95
CA LEU A 46 -8.88 -6.08 9.33
C LEU A 46 -7.67 -6.95 9.70
N LEU A 47 -7.27 -6.90 10.97
CA LEU A 47 -6.15 -7.69 11.49
C LEU A 47 -6.27 -9.20 11.15
N LEU A 48 -7.48 -9.75 11.16
CA LEU A 48 -7.72 -11.16 10.83
C LEU A 48 -7.33 -11.49 9.38
N LEU A 49 -7.66 -10.60 8.43
CA LEU A 49 -7.33 -10.80 7.01
C LEU A 49 -5.83 -10.66 6.73
N HIS A 50 -5.10 -9.94 7.59
CA HIS A 50 -3.65 -9.79 7.46
C HIS A 50 -2.89 -11.12 7.65
N LEU A 51 -3.49 -12.09 8.33
CA LEU A 51 -2.86 -13.40 8.58
C LEU A 51 -3.06 -14.38 7.42
N ASP A 52 -4.17 -14.25 6.69
CA ASP A 52 -4.58 -15.20 5.64
C ASP A 52 -4.18 -14.74 4.23
N PHE A 53 -3.70 -13.52 4.08
CA PHE A 53 -3.40 -12.95 2.78
C PHE A 53 -2.07 -12.18 2.80
N ALA A 54 -1.40 -12.17 1.66
CA ALA A 54 -0.18 -11.43 1.42
C ALA A 54 -0.39 -10.38 0.32
N TRP A 55 0.19 -9.21 0.52
CA TRP A 55 0.19 -8.13 -0.46
C TRP A 55 1.56 -8.02 -1.15
N SER A 56 1.54 -7.62 -2.42
CA SER A 56 2.75 -7.32 -3.20
C SER A 56 2.45 -6.35 -4.34
N VAL A 57 3.50 -5.71 -4.86
CA VAL A 57 3.45 -4.90 -6.08
C VAL A 57 4.03 -5.71 -7.24
N ILE A 58 3.35 -5.75 -8.39
CA ILE A 58 3.94 -6.32 -9.61
C ILE A 58 4.97 -5.33 -10.14
N SER A 59 6.25 -5.64 -9.95
CA SER A 59 7.37 -4.88 -10.51
C SER A 59 7.42 -4.99 -12.03
N GLY A 60 7.77 -3.91 -12.71
CA GLY A 60 7.93 -3.85 -14.16
C GLY A 60 7.37 -2.56 -14.75
N GLU A 61 7.68 -2.31 -16.02
CA GLU A 61 7.02 -1.25 -16.78
C GLU A 61 5.61 -1.71 -17.13
N HIS A 62 4.61 -0.96 -16.66
CA HIS A 62 3.21 -1.17 -17.02
C HIS A 62 2.83 -0.08 -18.02
N PRO A 63 2.88 -0.34 -19.33
CA PRO A 63 2.61 0.68 -20.32
C PRO A 63 1.20 1.22 -20.14
N GLY A 64 1.09 2.51 -19.78
CA GLY A 64 -0.19 3.22 -19.62
C GLY A 64 -0.57 3.62 -18.20
N SER A 65 0.22 3.29 -17.16
CA SER A 65 -0.02 3.74 -15.78
C SER A 65 1.28 4.12 -15.07
N ASP A 66 1.28 5.22 -14.33
CA ASP A 66 2.36 5.58 -13.40
C ASP A 66 2.25 4.82 -12.05
N HIS A 67 1.21 4.02 -11.87
CA HIS A 67 0.98 3.15 -10.72
C HIS A 67 1.07 1.66 -11.11
N PRO A 68 2.09 0.90 -10.65
CA PRO A 68 2.12 -0.54 -10.79
C PRO A 68 0.92 -1.23 -10.12
N PRO A 69 0.41 -2.33 -10.71
CA PRO A 69 -0.64 -3.13 -10.11
C PRO A 69 -0.22 -3.71 -8.76
N ASN A 70 -1.19 -3.71 -7.85
CA ASN A 70 -1.09 -4.30 -6.52
C ASN A 70 -1.82 -5.64 -6.53
N VAL A 71 -1.27 -6.66 -5.88
CA VAL A 71 -1.86 -8.00 -5.82
C VAL A 71 -2.01 -8.43 -4.37
N ILE A 72 -3.18 -9.00 -4.07
CA ILE A 72 -3.47 -9.69 -2.83
C ILE A 72 -3.60 -11.17 -3.17
N ARG A 73 -2.92 -12.03 -2.41
CA ARG A 73 -2.94 -13.49 -2.59
C ARG A 73 -3.28 -14.14 -1.26
N GLU A 74 -4.07 -15.20 -1.30
CA GLU A 74 -4.27 -16.06 -0.12
C GLU A 74 -2.94 -16.74 0.23
N VAL A 75 -2.60 -16.76 1.52
CA VAL A 75 -1.49 -17.51 2.05
C VAL A 75 -2.01 -18.90 2.39
N SER A 76 -1.61 -19.90 1.60
CA SER A 76 -1.94 -21.28 1.89
C SER A 76 -1.17 -21.74 3.13
N HIS A 77 -1.88 -21.96 4.24
CA HIS A 77 -1.31 -22.60 5.43
C HIS A 77 -1.23 -24.12 5.16
N LEU A 78 -0.05 -24.62 4.77
CA LEU A 78 0.26 -26.05 4.71
C LEU A 78 0.83 -26.54 6.05
#